data_AF-A0A514BQP1-F1
#
_entry.id   AF-A0A514BQP1-F1
#
_cell.length_a   1.000
_cell.length_b   1.000
_cell.length_c   1.000
_cell.angle_alpha   90.00
_cell.angle_beta   90.00
_cell.angle_gamma   90.00
#
_symmetry.space_group_name_H-M   'P 1'
#
loop_
_entity.id
_entity.type
_entity.pdbx_description
1 polymer ?
#
loop_
_entity_poly.entity_id
_entity_poly.type
_entity_poly.pdbx_seq_one_letter_code
_entity_poly.pdbx_strand_id
1 'polypeptide(L)'
;MGLAIVIAVVAIILIVNVAALCAGHERHGISHNVATICGGAGFFCLLGLVVAYFDAFMQVWVKRPGYEGQLVFFFLYATGVTTTGSLISTVVVAIRDYRSEA
;
A
#
# COMPACT_ATOMS: atom_id res chain seq x y z
N MET A 1 23.56 2.54 3.36
CA MET A 1 22.51 2.94 4.34
C MET A 1 21.18 3.24 3.67
N GLY A 2 21.13 4.04 2.60
CA GLY A 2 19.86 4.35 1.90
C GLY A 2 19.06 3.13 1.41
N LEU A 3 19.71 2.14 0.79
CA LEU A 3 19.03 0.93 0.31
C LEU A 3 18.33 0.14 1.44
N ALA A 4 18.99 0.01 2.60
CA ALA A 4 18.42 -0.72 3.73
C ALA A 4 17.16 -0.03 4.29
N ILE A 5 17.18 1.31 4.33
CA ILE A 5 16.01 2.11 4.75
C ILE A 5 14.86 1.91 3.76
N VAL A 6 15.13 1.93 2.46
CA VAL A 6 14.11 1.70 1.42
C VAL A 6 13.49 0.32 1.56
N ILE A 7 14.32 -0.73 1.76
CA ILE A 7 13.83 -2.10 1.96
C ILE A 7 12.96 -2.17 3.22
N ALA A 8 13.38 -1.55 4.33
CA ALA A 8 12.60 -1.53 5.56
C ALA A 8 11.23 -0.84 5.37
N VAL A 9 11.20 0.29 4.67
CA VAL A 9 9.94 1.00 4.37
C VAL A 9 9.01 0.14 3.51
N VAL A 10 9.52 -0.47 2.45
CA VAL A 10 8.72 -1.35 1.57
C VAL A 10 8.21 -2.57 2.35
N ALA A 11 9.02 -3.17 3.21
CA ALA A 11 8.61 -4.27 4.06
C ALA A 11 7.49 -3.87 5.02
N ILE A 12 7.58 -2.70 5.65
CA ILE A 12 6.52 -2.18 6.54
C ILE A 12 5.22 -1.98 5.75
N ILE A 13 5.28 -1.36 4.57
CA ILE A 13 4.11 -1.15 3.70
C ILE A 13 3.46 -2.49 3.34
N LEU A 14 4.24 -3.48 2.96
CA LEU A 14 3.75 -4.82 2.66
C LEU A 14 3.08 -5.47 3.86
N ILE A 15 3.73 -5.45 5.03
CA ILE A 15 3.19 -6.04 6.26
C ILE A 15 1.86 -5.40 6.64
N VAL A 16 1.75 -4.07 6.57
CA VAL A 16 0.51 -3.34 6.91
C VAL A 16 -0.64 -3.72 5.96
N ASN A 17 -0.38 -3.76 4.65
CA ASN A 17 -1.42 -4.11 3.67
C ASN A 17 -1.83 -5.59 3.75
N VAL A 18 -0.88 -6.50 4.02
CA VAL A 18 -1.17 -7.92 4.26
C VAL A 18 -1.95 -8.09 5.57
N ALA A 19 -1.59 -7.38 6.64
CA ALA A 19 -2.33 -7.43 7.90
C ALA A 19 -3.78 -6.98 7.72
N ALA A 20 -4.03 -5.94 6.91
CA ALA A 20 -5.39 -5.50 6.58
C ALA A 20 -6.18 -6.56 5.78
N LEU A 21 -5.52 -7.23 4.82
CA LEU A 21 -6.12 -8.35 4.09
C LEU A 21 -6.48 -9.52 5.02
N CYS A 22 -5.56 -9.90 5.92
CA CYS A 22 -5.80 -10.98 6.89
C CYS A 22 -6.91 -10.61 7.89
N ALA A 23 -6.93 -9.37 8.38
CA ALA A 23 -7.98 -8.89 9.28
C ALA A 23 -9.37 -8.86 8.62
N GLY A 24 -9.42 -8.73 7.30
CA GLY A 24 -10.65 -8.77 6.52
C GLY A 24 -11.03 -10.14 5.95
N HIS A 25 -10.15 -11.15 6.05
CA HIS A 25 -10.39 -12.49 5.51
C HIS A 25 -11.42 -13.26 6.36
N GLU A 26 -12.34 -13.99 5.70
CA GLU A 26 -13.40 -14.82 6.33
C GLU A 26 -14.47 -14.09 7.16
N ARG A 27 -14.47 -12.76 7.22
CA ARG A 27 -15.48 -11.98 7.97
C ARG A 27 -16.23 -11.00 7.08
N HIS A 28 -17.56 -11.01 7.15
CA HIS A 28 -18.43 -10.25 6.23
C HIS A 28 -18.92 -8.89 6.75
N GLY A 29 -18.32 -8.37 7.82
CA GLY A 29 -18.67 -7.04 8.34
C GLY A 29 -18.13 -5.92 7.47
N ILE A 30 -18.80 -4.76 7.45
CA ILE A 30 -18.39 -3.57 6.66
C ILE A 30 -16.94 -3.18 6.94
N SER A 31 -16.51 -3.22 8.21
CA SER A 31 -15.12 -2.91 8.61
C SER A 31 -14.09 -3.91 8.06
N HIS A 32 -14.45 -5.19 7.95
CA HIS A 32 -13.61 -6.24 7.39
C HIS A 32 -13.49 -6.10 5.87
N ASN A 33 -14.59 -5.79 5.19
CA ASN A 33 -14.58 -5.51 3.75
C ASN A 33 -13.71 -4.30 3.41
N VAL A 34 -13.77 -3.22 4.21
CA VAL A 34 -12.92 -2.03 4.03
C VAL A 34 -11.45 -2.38 4.23
N ALA A 35 -11.11 -3.19 5.23
CA ALA A 35 -9.73 -3.65 5.45
C ALA A 35 -9.20 -4.47 4.26
N THR A 36 -10.00 -5.39 3.73
CA THR A 36 -9.65 -6.18 2.54
C THR A 36 -9.43 -5.31 1.30
N ILE A 37 -10.33 -4.35 1.05
CA ILE A 37 -10.22 -3.45 -0.11
C ILE A 37 -8.99 -2.54 0.03
N CYS A 38 -8.76 -1.95 1.20
CA CYS A 38 -7.59 -1.10 1.44
C CYS A 38 -6.28 -1.88 1.29
N GLY A 39 -6.19 -3.07 1.89
CA GLY A 39 -5.02 -3.93 1.81
C GLY A 39 -4.73 -4.40 0.37
N GLY A 40 -5.77 -4.80 -0.36
CA GLY A 40 -5.66 -5.16 -1.77
C GLY A 40 -5.25 -3.99 -2.65
N ALA A 41 -5.89 -2.83 -2.47
CA ALA A 41 -5.54 -1.61 -3.21
C ALA A 41 -4.10 -1.15 -2.94
N GLY A 42 -3.62 -1.26 -1.70
CA GLY A 42 -2.24 -0.95 -1.35
C GLY A 42 -1.23 -1.86 -2.02
N PHE A 43 -1.55 -3.16 -2.13
CA PHE A 43 -0.70 -4.11 -2.87
C PHE A 43 -0.64 -3.78 -4.37
N PHE A 44 -1.77 -3.47 -5.00
CA PHE A 44 -1.81 -3.02 -6.40
C PHE A 44 -1.05 -1.71 -6.61
N CYS A 45 -1.16 -0.75 -5.69
CA CYS A 45 -0.43 0.52 -5.78
C CYS A 45 1.08 0.33 -5.69
N LEU A 46 1.56 -0.57 -4.82
CA LEU A 46 2.97 -0.97 -4.73
C LEU A 46 3.47 -1.57 -6.05
N LEU A 47 2.68 -2.45 -6.66
CA LEU A 47 3.01 -3.09 -7.94
C LEU A 47 3.06 -2.06 -9.08
N GLY A 48 2.09 -1.14 -9.11
CA GLY A 48 2.08 -0.01 -10.04
C GLY A 48 3.24 0.96 -9.84
N LEU A 49 3.69 1.17 -8.59
CA LEU A 49 4.87 1.98 -8.28
C LEU A 49 6.14 1.36 -8.88
N VAL A 50 6.31 0.04 -8.77
CA VAL A 50 7.44 -0.68 -9.39
C VAL A 50 7.42 -0.50 -10.91
N VAL A 51 6.25 -0.67 -11.55
CA VAL A 51 6.09 -0.46 -13.00
C VAL A 51 6.40 0.99 -13.39
N ALA A 52 5.93 1.97 -12.60
CA ALA A 52 6.20 3.38 -12.85
C ALA A 52 7.69 3.73 -12.71
N TYR A 53 8.41 3.10 -11.77
CA TYR A 53 9.86 3.25 -11.67
C TYR A 53 10.59 2.64 -12.87
N PHE A 54 10.15 1.48 -13.37
CA PHE A 54 10.70 0.90 -14.60
C PHE A 54 10.46 1.80 -15.81
N ASP A 55 9.26 2.34 -15.96
CA ASP A 55 8.92 3.32 -17.01
C ASP A 55 9.81 4.57 -16.91
N ALA A 56 9.90 5.17 -15.71
CA ALA A 56 10.74 6.33 -15.49
C ALA A 56 12.22 6.07 -15.81
N PHE A 57 12.75 4.91 -15.41
CA PHE A 57 14.10 4.51 -15.74
C PHE A 57 14.30 4.38 -17.26
N MET A 58 13.39 3.68 -17.95
CA MET A 58 13.44 3.54 -19.40
C MET A 58 13.38 4.90 -20.12
N GLN A 59 12.56 5.83 -19.64
CA GLN A 59 12.44 7.16 -20.24
C GLN A 59 13.68 8.04 -20.04
N VAL A 60 14.37 7.90 -18.90
CA VAL A 60 15.68 8.52 -18.66
C VAL A 60 16.73 7.96 -19.62
N TRP A 61 16.74 6.64 -19.85
CA TRP A 61 17.65 5.99 -20.80
C TRP A 61 17.38 6.39 -22.26
N VAL A 62 16.11 6.51 -22.63
CA VAL A 62 15.68 6.94 -23.97
C VAL A 62 15.78 8.47 -24.15
N LYS A 63 16.18 9.22 -23.10
CA LYS A 63 16.35 10.68 -23.09
C LYS A 63 15.12 11.43 -23.64
N ARG A 64 13.91 11.01 -23.28
CA ARG A 64 12.71 11.75 -23.70
C ARG A 64 12.67 13.11 -22.98
N PRO A 65 12.79 14.24 -23.70
CA PRO A 65 12.66 15.55 -23.08
C PRO A 65 11.21 15.76 -22.62
N GLY A 66 11.01 16.23 -21.40
CA GLY A 66 9.69 16.56 -20.84
C GLY A 66 9.01 15.47 -20.01
N TYR A 67 9.69 14.36 -19.70
CA TYR A 67 9.14 13.40 -18.73
C TYR A 67 9.39 13.87 -17.29
N GLU A 68 8.31 14.12 -16.55
CA GLU A 68 8.36 14.64 -15.17
C GLU A 68 8.13 13.56 -14.10
N GLY A 69 8.03 12.27 -14.48
CA GLY A 69 7.80 11.19 -13.51
C GLY A 69 6.41 11.20 -12.87
N GLN A 70 5.41 11.78 -13.53
CA GLN A 70 4.04 11.93 -13.01
C GLN A 70 3.43 10.60 -12.53
N LEU A 71 3.69 9.49 -13.23
CA LEU A 71 3.24 8.16 -12.82
C LEU A 71 3.87 7.72 -11.49
N VAL A 72 5.16 8.00 -11.29
CA VAL A 72 5.86 7.68 -10.03
C VAL A 72 5.21 8.44 -8.87
N PHE A 73 4.96 9.75 -9.03
CA PHE A 73 4.30 10.55 -8.01
C PHE A 73 2.88 10.07 -7.70
N PHE A 74 2.11 9.73 -8.73
CA PHE A 74 0.75 9.20 -8.56
C PHE A 74 0.75 7.91 -7.73
N PHE A 75 1.57 6.92 -8.12
CA PHE A 75 1.63 5.65 -7.40
C PHE A 75 2.26 5.78 -6.01
N LEU A 76 3.19 6.71 -5.81
CA LEU A 76 3.78 6.97 -4.51
C LEU A 76 2.70 7.50 -3.54
N TYR A 77 1.93 8.49 -4.00
CA TYR A 77 0.82 9.05 -3.23
C TYR A 77 -0.27 8.01 -2.96
N ALA A 78 -0.69 7.27 -4.00
CA ALA A 78 -1.71 6.23 -3.87
C ALA A 78 -1.29 5.12 -2.89
N THR A 79 -0.01 4.71 -2.91
CA THR A 79 0.56 3.75 -1.94
C THR A 79 0.51 4.30 -0.52
N GLY A 80 0.85 5.58 -0.32
CA GLY A 80 0.77 6.22 1.00
C GLY A 80 -0.67 6.25 1.55
N VAL A 81 -1.63 6.67 0.73
CA VAL A 81 -3.06 6.76 1.13
C VAL A 81 -3.62 5.38 1.46
N THR A 82 -3.40 4.40 0.58
CA THR A 82 -3.91 3.03 0.77
C THR A 82 -3.29 2.36 1.99
N THR A 83 -1.99 2.51 2.21
CA THR A 83 -1.31 1.94 3.39
C THR A 83 -1.80 2.57 4.70
N THR A 84 -2.03 3.89 4.70
CA THR A 84 -2.61 4.57 5.86
C THR A 84 -4.04 4.07 6.12
N GLY A 85 -4.85 3.90 5.07
CA GLY A 85 -6.18 3.30 5.17
C GLY A 85 -6.18 1.86 5.68
N SER A 86 -5.24 1.04 5.21
CA SER A 86 -4.99 -0.32 5.68
C SER A 86 -4.64 -0.36 7.16
N LEU A 87 -3.77 0.54 7.62
CA LEU A 87 -3.42 0.65 9.03
C LEU A 87 -4.63 1.02 9.89
N ILE A 88 -5.37 2.06 9.50
CA ILE A 88 -6.55 2.54 10.25
C ILE A 88 -7.62 1.44 10.32
N SER A 89 -7.95 0.82 9.20
CA SER A 89 -8.97 -0.23 9.14
C SER A 89 -8.58 -1.45 9.99
N THR A 90 -7.31 -1.86 9.97
CA THR A 90 -6.79 -2.95 10.81
C THR A 90 -6.93 -2.61 12.30
N VAL A 91 -6.54 -1.39 12.72
CA VAL A 91 -6.68 -0.95 14.11
C VAL A 91 -8.15 -0.91 14.54
N VAL A 92 -9.04 -0.39 13.69
CA VAL A 92 -10.48 -0.34 13.98
C VAL A 92 -11.07 -1.74 14.15
N VAL A 93 -10.69 -2.69 13.31
CA VAL A 93 -11.10 -4.10 13.43
C VAL A 93 -10.59 -4.69 14.74
N ALA A 94 -9.30 -4.53 15.05
CA ALA A 94 -8.70 -5.06 16.28
C ALA A 94 -9.37 -4.53 17.56
N ILE A 95 -9.70 -3.23 17.61
CA ILE A 95 -10.40 -2.63 18.75
C ILE A 95 -11.83 -3.18 18.88
N ARG A 96 -12.54 -3.35 17.75
CA ARG A 96 -13.90 -3.89 17.75
C ARG A 96 -13.94 -5.32 18.26
N ASP A 97 -13.02 -6.15 17.79
CA ASP A 97 -12.89 -7.54 18.21
C ASP A 97 -12.60 -7.63 19.71
N TYR A 98 -11.63 -6.85 20.21
CA TYR A 98 -11.30 -6.81 21.63
C TYR A 98 -12.47 -6.39 22.52
N ARG A 99 -13.31 -5.44 22.05
CA ARG A 99 -14.53 -5.03 22.77
C ARG A 99 -15.65 -6.06 22.72
N SER A 100 -15.67 -6.95 21.73
CA SER A 100 -16.70 -7.99 21.62
C SER A 100 -16.38 -9.21 22.51
N GLU A 101 -15.12 -9.39 22.87
CA GLU A 101 -14.64 -10.49 23.73
C GLU A 101 -14.61 -10.13 25.23
N ALA A 102 -14.73 -8.84 25.59
CA ALA A 102 -14.71 -8.31 26.96
C ALA A 102 -16.12 -8.13 27.53
#